data_AF-A0A937TYQ2-F1
#
_entry.id   AF-A0A937TYQ2-F1
#
_cell.length_a   1.000
_cell.length_b   1.000
_cell.length_c   1.000
_cell.angle_alpha   90.00
_cell.angle_beta   90.00
_cell.angle_gamma   90.00
#
_symmetry.space_group_name_H-M   'P 1'
#
loop_
_entity.id
_entity.type
_entity.pdbx_description
1 polymer ?
#
loop_
_entity_poly.entity_id
_entity_poly.type
_entity_poly.pdbx_seq_one_letter_code
_entity_poly.pdbx_strand_id
1 'polypeptide(L)' 'MMVTEDKYASMGKKRYNIQEIADLLGVYKGTIKNYESKGIFPKARRNPINHYREYAEEDLDILRRILLKGK' A
#
# COMPACT_ATOMS: atom_id res chain seq x y z
N MET A 1 8.67 18.97 -16.18
CA MET A 1 8.54 17.51 -16.11
C MET A 1 8.86 17.10 -14.69
N MET A 2 7.84 16.74 -13.89
CA MET A 2 8.04 16.39 -12.47
C MET A 2 8.71 15.02 -12.36
N VAL A 3 9.95 15.03 -11.87
CA VAL A 3 10.69 13.87 -11.40
C VAL A 3 9.97 13.29 -10.16
N THR A 4 9.46 12.07 -10.27
CA THR A 4 8.86 11.31 -9.14
C THR A 4 9.98 10.59 -8.39
N GLU A 5 10.96 11.37 -7.93
CA GLU A 5 12.25 10.87 -7.43
C GLU A 5 12.53 11.32 -5.99
N ASP A 6 11.47 11.64 -5.26
CA ASP A 6 11.51 11.93 -3.84
C ASP A 6 10.53 10.97 -3.15
N LYS A 7 10.75 10.63 -1.88
CA LYS A 7 9.84 9.89 -0.97
C LYS A 7 10.11 8.42 -0.62
N TYR A 8 11.06 7.69 -1.22
CA TYR A 8 11.51 6.39 -0.63
C TYR A 8 12.66 6.56 0.38
N ALA A 9 13.09 7.79 0.65
CA ALA A 9 14.09 8.11 1.65
C ALA A 9 13.49 8.11 3.06
N SER A 10 13.27 6.94 3.66
CA SER A 10 13.19 6.71 5.13
C SER A 10 12.92 5.23 5.42
N MET A 11 13.94 4.37 5.38
CA MET A 11 13.88 3.01 5.91
C MET A 11 13.79 3.04 7.45
N GLY A 12 12.58 3.16 7.96
CA GLY A 12 12.29 3.05 9.40
C GLY A 12 10.87 2.56 9.60
N LYS A 13 10.65 1.23 9.53
CA LYS A 13 9.38 0.50 9.75
C LYS A 13 8.13 1.39 9.68
N LYS A 14 7.91 2.04 8.53
CA LYS A 14 6.76 2.95 8.39
C LYS A 14 5.50 2.11 8.26
N ARG A 15 4.54 2.36 9.14
CA ARG A 15 3.19 1.81 9.04
C ARG A 15 2.34 2.81 8.28
N TYR A 16 1.79 2.37 7.17
CA TYR A 16 0.92 3.17 6.33
C TYR A 16 -0.53 2.75 6.56
N ASN A 17 -1.44 3.73 6.47
CA ASN A 17 -2.87 3.43 6.39
C ASN A 17 -3.26 3.18 4.92
N ILE A 18 -4.43 2.59 4.68
CA ILE A 18 -4.94 2.34 3.32
C ILE A 18 -5.03 3.62 2.47
N GLN A 19 -5.29 4.77 3.11
CA GLN A 19 -5.37 6.06 2.44
C GLN A 19 -3.98 6.55 1.98
N GLU A 20 -2.94 6.33 2.79
CA GLU A 20 -1.56 6.67 2.46
C GLU A 20 -1.04 5.78 1.32
N ILE A 21 -1.29 4.47 1.40
CA ILE A 21 -0.94 3.51 0.33
C ILE A 21 -1.63 3.92 -0.98
N ALA A 22 -2.91 4.28 -0.91
CA ALA A 22 -3.67 4.72 -2.08
C ALA A 22 -3.05 5.96 -2.74
N ASP A 23 -2.64 6.94 -1.93
CA ASP A 23 -2.00 8.17 -2.39
C ASP A 23 -0.62 7.89 -3.02
N LEU A 24 0.22 7.09 -2.34
CA LEU A 24 1.55 6.69 -2.81
C LEU A 24 1.53 5.92 -4.14
N LEU A 25 0.52 5.06 -4.31
CA LEU A 25 0.34 4.27 -5.53
C LEU A 25 -0.45 5.01 -6.61
N GLY A 26 -1.05 6.17 -6.28
CA GLY A 26 -1.94 6.90 -7.19
C GLY A 26 -3.19 6.11 -7.58
N VAL A 27 -3.70 5.27 -6.68
CA VAL A 27 -4.89 4.43 -6.90
C VAL A 27 -6.01 4.76 -5.93
N TYR A 28 -7.24 4.45 -6.30
CA TYR A 28 -8.37 4.60 -5.39
C TYR A 28 -8.30 3.56 -4.25
N LYS A 29 -8.61 3.97 -3.01
CA LYS A 29 -8.68 3.06 -1.83
C LYS A 29 -9.58 1.85 -2.04
N GLY A 30 -10.63 2.00 -2.86
CA GLY A 30 -11.54 0.91 -3.23
C GLY A 30 -10.85 -0.16 -4.08
N THR A 31 -9.85 0.21 -4.88
CA THR A 31 -9.01 -0.74 -5.62
C THR A 31 -8.28 -1.64 -4.64
N ILE A 32 -7.61 -1.09 -3.62
CA ILE A 32 -6.91 -1.88 -2.60
C ILE A 32 -7.89 -2.83 -1.90
N LYS A 33 -9.07 -2.35 -1.47
CA LYS A 33 -10.12 -3.19 -0.87
C LYS A 33 -10.63 -4.29 -1.80
N ASN A 34 -10.76 -4.00 -3.09
CA ASN A 34 -11.20 -4.97 -4.09
C ASN A 34 -10.17 -6.08 -4.24
N TYR A 35 -8.88 -5.75 -4.20
CA TYR A 35 -7.79 -6.73 -4.27
C TYR A 35 -7.70 -7.58 -2.99
N GLU A 36 -7.92 -6.98 -1.81
CA GLU A 36 -8.12 -7.73 -0.55
C GLU A 36 -9.31 -8.69 -0.65
N SER A 37 -10.44 -8.22 -1.21
CA SER A 37 -11.65 -9.04 -1.34
C SER A 37 -11.51 -10.16 -2.37
N LYS A 38 -10.73 -9.94 -3.43
CA LYS A 38 -10.42 -10.92 -4.47
C LYS A 38 -9.33 -11.92 -4.04
N GLY A 39 -8.70 -11.71 -2.89
CA GLY A 39 -7.59 -12.55 -2.42
C GLY A 39 -6.29 -12.39 -3.21
N ILE A 40 -6.20 -11.36 -4.06
CA ILE A 40 -4.98 -11.03 -4.82
C ILE A 40 -3.95 -10.40 -3.86
N PHE A 41 -4.43 -9.67 -2.87
CA PHE A 41 -3.62 -9.09 -1.81
C PHE A 41 -4.01 -9.72 -0.47
N PRO A 42 -3.04 -10.20 0.34
CA PRO A 42 -3.34 -10.74 1.66
C PRO A 42 -4.01 -9.67 2.54
N LYS A 43 -4.95 -10.08 3.39
CA LYS A 43 -5.63 -9.14 4.30
C LYS A 43 -4.58 -8.41 5.13
N ALA A 44 -4.62 -7.07 5.11
CA ALA A 44 -3.66 -6.25 5.82
C ALA A 44 -3.56 -6.66 7.30
N ARG A 45 -2.35 -6.62 7.85
CA ARG A 45 -2.13 -6.97 9.26
C ARG A 45 -2.97 -6.03 10.12
N ARG A 46 -3.88 -6.62 10.90
CA ARG A 46 -4.62 -5.86 11.90
C ARG A 46 -3.70 -5.69 13.10
N ASN A 47 -3.44 -4.45 13.47
CA ASN A 47 -2.63 -4.20 14.64
C ASN A 47 -3.44 -4.61 15.88
N PRO A 48 -2.91 -5.47 16.77
CA PRO A 48 -3.68 -6.05 17.86
C PRO A 48 -4.11 -5.01 18.92
N ILE A 49 -3.48 -3.84 18.93
CA ILE A 49 -3.72 -2.77 19.90
C ILE A 49 -4.80 -1.80 19.42
N ASN A 50 -4.82 -1.52 18.12
CA ASN A 50 -5.61 -0.42 17.55
C ASN A 50 -6.71 -0.89 16.58
N HIS A 51 -6.79 -2.18 16.26
CA HIS A 51 -7.76 -2.79 15.32
C HIS A 51 -7.83 -2.17 13.91
N TYR A 52 -7.02 -1.15 13.62
CA TYR A 52 -6.90 -0.55 12.30
C TYR A 52 -6.08 -1.45 11.35
N ARG A 53 -6.31 -1.24 10.05
CA ARG A 53 -5.55 -1.88 8.99
C ARG A 53 -4.23 -1.13 8.83
N GLU A 54 -3.14 -1.79 9.16
CA GLU A 54 -1.80 -1.24 8.96
C GLU A 54 -1.10 -2.00 7.84
N TYR A 55 -0.48 -1.24 6.96
CA TYR A 55 0.28 -1.73 5.83
C TYR A 55 1.75 -1.44 6.09
N ALA A 56 2.60 -2.44 5.92
CA ALA A 56 4.04 -2.27 5.94
C ALA A 56 4.55 -1.78 4.58
N GLU A 57 5.84 -1.44 4.52
CA GLU A 57 6.53 -1.21 3.25
C GLU A 57 6.47 -2.43 2.31
N GLU A 58 6.50 -3.64 2.87
CA GLU A 58 6.40 -4.89 2.11
C GLU A 58 5.04 -4.99 1.38
N ASP A 59 3.97 -4.58 2.07
CA ASP A 59 2.61 -4.52 1.51
C ASP A 59 2.53 -3.52 0.35
N LEU A 60 3.21 -2.37 0.49
CA LEU A 60 3.32 -1.38 -0.57
C LEU A 60 4.05 -1.95 -1.79
N ASP A 61 5.18 -2.65 -1.62
CA ASP A 61 5.92 -3.26 -2.73
C ASP A 61 5.08 -4.32 -3.47
N ILE A 62 4.36 -5.15 -2.72
CA ILE A 62 3.44 -6.15 -3.31
C ILE A 62 2.35 -5.45 -4.12
N LEU A 63 1.67 -4.45 -3.55
CA LEU A 63 0.64 -3.69 -4.26
C LEU A 63 1.20 -2.95 -5.49
N ARG A 64 2.39 -2.38 -5.37
CA ARG A 64 3.14 -1.74 -6.47
C ARG A 64 3.37 -2.74 -7.60
N ARG A 65 3.87 -3.94 -7.29
CA ARG A 65 4.09 -5.01 -8.28
C ARG A 65 2.80 -5.47 -8.94
N ILE A 66 1.72 -5.60 -8.18
CA ILE A 66 0.42 -6.05 -8.70
C ILE A 66 -0.18 -4.99 -9.63
N LEU A 67 -0.18 -3.72 -9.21
CA LEU A 67 -0.82 -2.62 -9.93
C LEU A 67 -0.01 -2.12 -11.12
N LEU A 68 1.32 -2.27 -11.10
CA LEU A 68 2.22 -1.86 -12.19
C LEU A 68 2.59 -2.99 -13.15
N LYS A 69 2.09 -4.22 -12.98
CA LYS A 69 2.42 -5.37 -13.84
C LYS A 69 1.89 -5.30 -15.28
N GLY A 70 1.48 -4.12 -15.75
CA GLY A 70 0.84 -3.94 -17.06
C GLY A 70 1.17 -2.61 -17.73
N LYS A 71 2.27 -1.96 -17.35
CA LYS A 71 2.84 -0.82 -18.09
C LYS A 71 4.06 -1.25 -18.88
#